data_AF-A0A257K423-F1
#
_entry.id   AF-A0A257K423-F1
#
_cell.length_a   1.000
_cell.length_b   1.000
_cell.length_c   1.000
_cell.angle_alpha   90.00
_cell.angle_beta   90.00
_cell.angle_gamma   90.00
#
_symmetry.space_group_name_H-M   'P 1'
#
loop_
_entity.id
_entity.type
_entity.pdbx_description
1 polymer ?
#
loop_
_entity_poly.entity_id
_entity_poly.type
_entity_poly.pdbx_seq_one_letter_code
_entity_poly.pdbx_strand_id
1 'polypeptide(L)'
;MKPITTLFFLFFSLSGCNNKVELEKCDKNGKLIVYSERVYSEMWIKNKKLNVTVIDTFCINQKAKALEDIRNGKLVYFGFHPREFKKMTAILKRFGIETKEHLSRCARIGGFEPYCYQNAMYDEINRKFGENFIDSIFRVAQKEYIIENPNVEYFDDGIDLRKKYKVTN
;
A
#
# COMPACT_ATOMS: atom_id res chain seq x y z
N MET A 1 -69.12 5.06 7.77
CA MET A 1 -68.01 4.72 8.67
C MET A 1 -66.69 5.11 8.01
N LYS A 2 -66.04 6.17 8.50
CA LYS A 2 -64.59 6.45 8.42
C LYS A 2 -64.01 6.16 9.82
N PRO A 3 -62.69 6.15 10.10
CA PRO A 3 -61.49 6.27 9.24
C PRO A 3 -60.38 5.22 9.63
N ILE A 4 -59.11 5.51 9.27
CA ILE A 4 -57.83 5.17 9.95
C ILE A 4 -56.99 4.11 9.19
N THR A 5 -56.12 4.55 8.28
CA THR A 5 -54.64 4.69 8.43
C THR A 5 -53.94 3.47 9.04
N THR A 6 -52.91 2.95 8.36
CA THR A 6 -51.54 2.96 8.91
C THR A 6 -50.52 2.81 7.78
N LEU A 7 -49.88 3.94 7.47
CA LEU A 7 -48.65 4.06 6.73
C LEU A 7 -47.55 3.38 7.56
N PHE A 8 -47.07 2.20 7.16
CA PHE A 8 -45.97 1.52 7.86
C PHE A 8 -44.65 2.20 7.46
N PHE A 9 -44.40 3.35 8.06
CA PHE A 9 -43.07 3.95 8.16
C PHE A 9 -42.22 3.00 9.01
N LEU A 10 -41.46 2.12 8.37
CA LEU A 10 -40.36 1.42 9.01
C LEU A 10 -39.26 2.44 9.30
N PHE A 11 -39.42 3.14 10.43
CA PHE A 11 -38.34 3.72 11.19
C PHE A 11 -37.44 2.58 11.66
N PHE A 12 -36.55 2.09 10.79
CA PHE A 12 -35.30 1.52 11.24
C PHE A 12 -34.42 2.70 11.67
N SER A 13 -34.69 3.21 12.87
CA SER A 13 -33.69 3.93 13.64
C SER A 13 -32.54 2.95 13.87
N LEU A 14 -31.57 2.99 12.96
CA LEU A 14 -30.24 2.45 13.17
C LEU A 14 -29.67 3.14 14.40
N SER A 15 -29.89 2.52 15.56
CA SER A 15 -29.17 2.75 16.80
C SER A 15 -27.71 2.30 16.63
N GLY A 16 -27.01 2.91 15.68
CA GLY A 16 -25.57 2.75 15.48
C GLY A 16 -24.81 3.66 16.44
N CYS A 17 -25.14 3.65 17.73
CA CYS A 17 -24.24 4.16 18.76
C CYS A 17 -23.13 3.12 18.96
N ASN A 18 -22.21 3.05 18.00
CA ASN A 18 -20.89 2.48 18.28
C ASN A 18 -20.26 3.38 19.35
N ASN A 19 -20.09 2.85 20.56
CA ASN A 19 -19.32 3.49 21.62
C ASN A 19 -17.97 3.91 21.04
N LYS A 20 -17.79 5.19 20.71
CA LYS A 20 -16.50 5.71 20.29
C LYS A 20 -15.60 5.63 21.52
N VAL A 21 -14.69 4.65 21.52
CA VAL A 21 -13.62 4.58 22.50
C VAL A 21 -12.83 5.88 22.38
N GLU A 22 -12.87 6.71 23.44
CA GLU A 22 -12.10 7.94 23.47
C GLU A 22 -10.61 7.56 23.56
N LEU A 23 -9.81 8.06 22.61
CA LEU A 23 -8.38 7.79 22.59
C LEU A 23 -7.68 8.54 23.72
N GLU A 24 -6.70 7.88 24.35
CA GLU A 24 -5.88 8.50 25.39
C GLU A 24 -5.14 9.72 24.81
N LYS A 25 -5.14 10.84 25.55
CA LYS A 25 -4.49 12.08 25.11
C LYS A 25 -3.01 12.10 25.47
N CYS A 26 -2.62 11.47 26.57
CA CYS A 26 -1.25 11.44 27.06
C CYS A 26 -0.82 10.01 27.38
N ASP A 27 0.46 9.71 27.19
CA ASP A 27 1.05 8.44 27.58
C ASP A 27 1.30 8.35 29.09
N LYS A 28 1.77 7.19 29.55
CA LYS A 28 2.12 6.94 30.96
C LYS A 28 3.16 7.89 31.56
N ASN A 29 3.90 8.64 30.74
CA ASN A 29 4.90 9.61 31.16
C ASN A 29 4.39 11.05 31.02
N GLY A 30 3.10 11.26 30.72
CA GLY A 30 2.49 12.57 30.52
C GLY A 30 2.79 13.22 29.17
N LYS A 31 3.42 12.52 28.21
CA LYS A 31 3.65 13.06 26.86
C LYS A 31 2.38 13.00 26.04
N LEU A 32 2.13 14.03 25.24
CA LEU A 32 1.02 14.01 24.28
C LEU A 32 1.16 12.83 23.32
N ILE A 33 0.07 12.11 23.08
CA ILE A 33 -0.01 11.05 22.07
C ILE A 33 -0.50 11.63 20.75
N VAL A 34 0.21 11.30 19.66
CA VAL A 34 -0.15 11.70 18.30
C VAL A 34 -0.47 10.46 17.47
N TYR A 35 -1.71 10.39 16.99
CA TYR A 35 -2.23 9.25 16.23
C TYR A 35 -2.23 9.45 14.71
N SER A 36 -1.99 10.68 14.25
CA SER A 36 -2.09 11.07 12.84
C SER A 36 -0.78 11.69 12.36
N GLU A 37 -0.29 11.19 11.22
CA GLU A 37 0.89 11.73 10.54
C GLU A 37 0.73 13.23 10.24
N ARG A 38 -0.43 13.64 9.72
CA ARG A 38 -0.75 15.05 9.45
C ARG A 38 -0.58 15.95 10.69
N VAL A 39 -1.18 15.56 11.82
CA VAL A 39 -1.07 16.32 13.08
C VAL A 39 0.40 16.40 13.53
N TYR A 40 1.13 15.28 13.45
CA TYR A 40 2.56 15.28 13.76
C TYR A 40 3.33 16.25 12.86
N SER A 41 3.08 16.25 11.54
CA SER A 41 3.73 17.16 10.60
C SER A 41 3.42 18.63 10.92
N GLU A 42 2.17 18.96 11.20
CA GLU A 42 1.74 20.32 11.59
C GLU A 42 2.44 20.77 12.89
N MET A 43 2.55 19.89 13.87
CA MET A 43 3.29 20.15 15.11
C MET A 43 4.78 20.34 14.83
N TRP A 44 5.39 19.49 14.00
CA TRP A 44 6.81 19.51 13.69
C TRP A 44 7.21 20.74 12.87
N ILE A 45 6.31 21.25 12.02
CA ILE A 45 6.51 22.53 11.32
C ILE A 45 6.65 23.67 12.33
N LYS A 46 5.83 23.69 13.37
CA LYS A 46 5.84 24.73 14.42
C LYS A 46 7.00 24.56 15.41
N ASN A 47 7.32 23.32 15.79
CA ASN A 47 8.39 23.00 16.72
C ASN A 47 9.15 21.75 16.24
N LYS A 48 10.39 21.93 15.77
CA LYS A 48 11.24 20.85 15.25
C LYS A 48 11.67 19.83 16.32
N LYS A 49 11.57 20.18 17.60
CA LYS A 49 11.96 19.35 18.75
C LYS A 49 10.71 18.86 19.48
N LEU A 50 9.90 18.07 18.80
CA LEU A 50 8.71 17.46 19.42
C LEU A 50 9.10 16.43 20.46
N ASN A 51 8.48 16.51 21.64
CA ASN A 51 8.53 15.47 22.67
C ASN A 51 7.13 14.89 22.83
N VAL A 52 6.79 13.97 21.94
CA VAL A 52 5.47 13.32 21.86
C VAL A 52 5.65 11.82 21.73
N THR A 53 4.59 11.08 22.02
CA THR A 53 4.50 9.65 21.76
C THR A 53 3.66 9.43 20.50
N VAL A 54 4.18 8.70 19.52
CA VAL A 54 3.46 8.41 18.29
C VAL A 54 2.83 7.02 18.39
N ILE A 55 1.54 6.93 18.07
CA ILE A 55 0.84 5.65 17.91
C ILE A 55 0.27 5.61 16.49
N ASP A 56 0.97 4.91 15.60
CA ASP A 56 0.57 4.76 14.21
C ASP A 56 -0.57 3.75 14.04
N THR A 57 -1.78 4.18 14.42
CA THR A 57 -3.00 3.38 14.31
C THR A 57 -3.30 2.96 12.87
N PHE A 58 -2.90 3.78 11.89
CA PHE A 58 -3.09 3.46 10.49
C PHE A 58 -2.23 2.26 10.09
N CYS A 59 -0.94 2.27 10.42
CA CYS A 59 -0.06 1.13 10.17
C CYS A 59 -0.51 -0.13 10.91
N ILE A 60 -0.94 -0.01 12.18
CA ILE A 60 -1.46 -1.14 12.96
C ILE A 60 -2.64 -1.80 12.23
N ASN A 61 -3.61 -0.99 11.80
CA ASN A 61 -4.79 -1.48 11.08
C ASN A 61 -4.43 -2.06 9.70
N GLN A 62 -3.47 -1.44 9.00
CA GLN A 62 -2.97 -1.95 7.73
C GLN A 62 -2.30 -3.33 7.86
N LYS A 63 -1.47 -3.54 8.89
CA LYS A 63 -0.86 -4.85 9.17
C LYS A 63 -1.92 -5.89 9.51
N ALA A 64 -2.89 -5.55 10.35
CA ALA A 64 -3.99 -6.45 10.68
C ALA A 64 -4.77 -6.87 9.43
N LYS A 65 -5.06 -5.92 8.53
CA LYS A 65 -5.72 -6.20 7.26
C LYS A 65 -4.86 -7.06 6.32
N ALA A 66 -3.56 -6.78 6.23
CA ALA A 66 -2.65 -7.57 5.40
C ALA A 66 -2.60 -9.02 5.88
N LEU A 67 -2.47 -9.25 7.18
CA LEU A 67 -2.47 -10.59 7.77
C LEU A 67 -3.79 -11.35 7.50
N GLU A 68 -4.92 -10.66 7.57
CA GLU A 68 -6.22 -11.24 7.20
C GLU A 68 -6.25 -11.66 5.73
N ASP A 69 -5.83 -10.78 4.81
CA ASP A 69 -5.82 -11.08 3.38
C ASP A 69 -4.85 -12.23 3.04
N ILE A 70 -3.67 -12.25 3.67
CA ILE A 70 -2.69 -13.34 3.54
C ILE A 70 -3.28 -14.67 4.00
N ARG A 71 -3.96 -14.70 5.17
CA ARG A 71 -4.65 -15.92 5.67
C ARG A 71 -5.72 -16.41 4.70
N ASN A 72 -6.38 -15.49 4.01
CA ASN A 72 -7.39 -15.80 2.99
C ASN A 72 -6.78 -16.15 1.61
N GLY A 73 -5.45 -16.28 1.52
CA GLY A 73 -4.74 -16.65 0.29
C GLY A 73 -4.55 -15.51 -0.71
N LYS A 74 -4.88 -14.27 -0.34
CA LYS A 74 -4.74 -13.10 -1.21
C LYS A 74 -3.33 -12.51 -1.11
N LEU A 75 -2.67 -12.38 -2.25
CA LEU A 75 -1.38 -11.70 -2.38
C LEU A 75 -1.51 -10.52 -3.35
N VAL A 76 -0.96 -9.38 -2.96
CA VAL A 76 -1.00 -8.16 -3.77
C VAL A 76 0.40 -7.55 -3.84
N TYR A 77 0.97 -7.51 -5.04
CA TYR A 77 2.21 -6.76 -5.29
C TYR A 77 1.90 -5.29 -5.59
N PHE A 78 2.61 -4.40 -4.91
CA PHE A 78 2.56 -2.96 -5.14
C PHE A 78 3.87 -2.51 -5.77
N GLY A 79 3.79 -1.82 -6.90
CA GLY A 79 4.97 -1.31 -7.58
C GLY A 79 4.58 -0.31 -8.66
N PHE A 80 5.58 0.32 -9.26
CA PHE A 80 5.38 1.22 -10.39
C PHE A 80 6.52 1.07 -11.38
N HIS A 81 6.20 0.56 -12.57
CA HIS A 81 7.14 0.36 -13.67
C HIS A 81 6.47 0.82 -14.97
N PRO A 82 6.59 2.09 -15.39
CA PRO A 82 5.70 2.69 -16.38
C PRO A 82 5.65 1.96 -17.73
N ARG A 83 6.71 1.23 -18.07
CA ARG A 83 6.82 0.47 -19.32
C ARG A 83 6.52 -1.02 -19.14
N GLU A 84 6.96 -1.61 -18.02
CA GLU A 84 6.95 -3.05 -17.76
C GLU A 84 5.74 -3.52 -16.95
N PHE A 85 5.02 -2.62 -16.26
CA PHE A 85 4.06 -3.00 -15.23
C PHE A 85 2.90 -3.87 -15.77
N LYS A 86 2.43 -3.60 -17.00
CA LYS A 86 1.42 -4.44 -17.65
C LYS A 86 1.91 -5.87 -17.88
N LYS A 87 3.18 -6.03 -18.28
CA LYS A 87 3.81 -7.34 -18.48
C LYS A 87 4.05 -8.05 -17.16
N MET A 88 4.59 -7.34 -16.17
CA MET A 88 4.73 -7.87 -14.81
C MET A 88 3.39 -8.36 -14.25
N THR A 89 2.33 -7.57 -14.42
CA THR A 89 0.97 -7.93 -14.00
C THR A 89 0.50 -9.23 -14.65
N ALA A 90 0.72 -9.39 -15.96
CA ALA A 90 0.35 -10.61 -16.66
C ALA A 90 1.12 -11.84 -16.16
N ILE A 91 2.39 -11.68 -15.79
CA ILE A 91 3.22 -12.77 -15.25
C ILE A 91 2.81 -13.10 -13.80
N LEU A 92 2.73 -12.09 -12.93
CA LEU A 92 2.36 -12.24 -11.51
C LEU A 92 0.97 -12.86 -11.31
N LYS A 93 0.02 -12.53 -12.19
CA LYS A 93 -1.32 -13.16 -12.19
C LYS A 93 -1.27 -14.69 -12.32
N ARG A 94 -0.28 -15.25 -13.04
CA ARG A 94 -0.11 -16.71 -13.18
C ARG A 94 0.29 -17.38 -11.86
N PHE A 95 0.85 -16.61 -10.93
CA PHE A 95 1.21 -17.06 -9.58
C PHE A 95 0.12 -16.72 -8.54
N GLY A 96 -1.05 -16.24 -8.99
CA GLY A 96 -2.14 -15.83 -8.11
C GLY A 96 -1.86 -14.53 -7.35
N ILE A 97 -0.96 -13.68 -7.86
CA ILE A 97 -0.61 -12.39 -7.25
C ILE A 97 -1.34 -11.27 -8.01
N GLU A 98 -2.19 -10.53 -7.30
CA GLU A 98 -2.80 -9.29 -7.80
C GLU A 98 -1.75 -8.19 -7.86
N THR A 99 -1.93 -7.19 -8.73
CA THR A 99 -1.05 -6.02 -8.79
C THR A 99 -1.81 -4.73 -8.58
N LYS A 100 -1.17 -3.77 -7.94
CA LYS A 100 -1.67 -2.39 -7.81
C LYS A 100 -0.54 -1.41 -8.06
N GLU A 101 -0.79 -0.42 -8.92
CA GLU A 101 0.15 0.66 -9.14
C GLU A 101 0.32 1.47 -7.85
N HIS A 102 1.57 1.74 -7.50
CA HIS A 102 1.88 2.50 -6.30
C HIS A 102 3.16 3.31 -6.47
N LEU A 103 3.03 4.63 -6.37
CA LEU A 103 4.15 5.54 -6.26
C LEU A 103 4.53 5.70 -4.79
N SER A 104 5.67 5.14 -4.41
CA SER A 104 6.22 5.29 -3.07
C SER A 104 6.84 6.68 -2.89
N ARG A 105 6.54 7.32 -1.77
CA ARG A 105 7.18 8.52 -1.28
C ARG A 105 8.52 8.15 -0.66
N CYS A 106 9.55 8.94 -0.93
CA CYS A 106 10.87 8.75 -0.32
C CYS A 106 10.92 9.32 1.11
N ALA A 107 10.08 10.30 1.43
CA ALA A 107 10.11 10.98 2.73
C ALA A 107 9.42 10.15 3.82
N ARG A 108 10.12 9.98 4.95
CA ARG A 108 9.57 9.40 6.18
C ARG A 108 9.23 10.51 7.17
N ILE A 109 8.07 10.38 7.83
CA ILE A 109 7.60 11.32 8.85
C ILE A 109 7.69 10.64 10.21
N GLY A 110 8.30 11.32 11.18
CA GLY A 110 8.75 10.71 12.45
C GLY A 110 7.69 9.87 13.17
N GLY A 111 8.03 8.62 13.45
CA GLY A 111 7.19 7.66 14.17
C GLY A 111 6.05 7.03 13.36
N PHE A 112 5.81 7.45 12.11
CA PHE A 112 4.81 6.87 11.22
C PHE A 112 5.50 6.02 10.14
N GLU A 113 5.13 4.75 10.08
CA GLU A 113 5.68 3.80 9.13
C GLU A 113 4.83 3.84 7.85
N PRO A 114 5.40 4.24 6.69
CA PRO A 114 4.65 4.21 5.45
C PRO A 114 4.45 2.77 4.96
N TYR A 115 3.39 2.57 4.19
CA TYR A 115 3.22 1.37 3.36
C TYR A 115 3.14 0.03 4.11
N CYS A 116 2.66 0.04 5.35
CA CYS A 116 2.63 -1.15 6.19
C CYS A 116 1.88 -2.34 5.59
N TYR A 117 0.77 -2.10 4.88
CA TYR A 117 0.06 -3.18 4.16
C TYR A 117 0.92 -3.74 3.01
N GLN A 118 1.50 -2.84 2.21
CA GLN A 118 2.32 -3.20 1.05
C GLN A 118 3.57 -3.98 1.47
N ASN A 119 4.25 -3.54 2.53
CA ASN A 119 5.44 -4.20 3.06
C ASN A 119 5.09 -5.62 3.54
N ALA A 120 3.99 -5.79 4.29
CA ALA A 120 3.55 -7.11 4.73
C ALA A 120 3.21 -8.05 3.56
N MET A 121 2.60 -7.53 2.49
CA MET A 121 2.33 -8.32 1.28
C MET A 121 3.62 -8.69 0.53
N TYR A 122 4.57 -7.76 0.43
CA TYR A 122 5.87 -8.00 -0.21
C TYR A 122 6.67 -9.05 0.56
N ASP A 123 6.71 -8.96 1.88
CA ASP A 123 7.37 -9.93 2.76
C ASP A 123 6.78 -11.33 2.59
N GLU A 124 5.44 -11.44 2.50
CA GLU A 124 4.78 -12.73 2.28
C GLU A 124 5.07 -13.30 0.87
N ILE A 125 5.12 -12.44 -0.15
CA ILE A 125 5.52 -12.86 -1.51
C ILE A 125 6.95 -13.39 -1.47
N ASN A 126 7.89 -12.70 -0.82
CA ASN A 126 9.27 -13.14 -0.71
C ASN A 126 9.39 -14.44 0.09
N ARG A 127 8.63 -14.58 1.18
CA ARG A 127 8.58 -15.81 1.98
C ARG A 127 8.12 -17.00 1.14
N LYS A 128 7.13 -16.79 0.25
CA LYS A 128 6.53 -17.85 -0.55
C LYS A 128 7.31 -18.20 -1.81
N PHE A 129 7.92 -17.22 -2.48
CA PHE A 129 8.53 -17.39 -3.80
C PHE A 129 10.05 -17.12 -3.85
N GLY A 130 10.62 -16.61 -2.76
CA GLY A 130 12.02 -16.22 -2.65
C GLY A 130 12.25 -14.72 -2.86
N GLU A 131 13.29 -14.19 -2.22
CA GLU A 131 13.59 -12.74 -2.18
C GLU A 131 13.84 -12.13 -3.56
N ASN A 132 14.34 -12.92 -4.52
CA ASN A 132 14.64 -12.47 -5.88
C ASN A 132 13.47 -12.66 -6.87
N PHE A 133 12.31 -13.11 -6.40
CA PHE A 133 11.19 -13.47 -7.27
C PHE A 133 10.68 -12.27 -8.08
N ILE A 134 10.36 -11.16 -7.42
CA ILE A 134 9.86 -9.94 -8.08
C ILE A 134 10.88 -9.38 -9.06
N ASP A 135 12.15 -9.31 -8.66
CA ASP A 135 13.25 -8.85 -9.53
C ASP A 135 13.40 -9.72 -10.78
N SER A 136 13.22 -11.03 -10.62
CA SER A 136 13.25 -11.97 -11.75
C SER A 136 12.09 -11.72 -12.71
N ILE A 137 10.88 -11.50 -12.19
CA ILE A 137 9.72 -11.13 -13.01
C ILE A 137 9.96 -9.79 -13.73
N PHE A 138 10.49 -8.79 -13.03
CA PHE A 138 10.83 -7.50 -13.62
C PHE A 138 11.82 -7.66 -14.79
N ARG A 139 12.90 -8.44 -14.62
CA ARG A 139 13.89 -8.67 -15.69
C ARG A 139 13.27 -9.35 -16.92
N VAL A 140 12.34 -10.29 -16.73
CA VAL A 140 11.61 -10.92 -17.84
C VAL A 140 10.74 -9.89 -18.55
N ALA A 141 9.94 -9.12 -17.80
CA ALA A 141 9.07 -8.08 -18.34
C ALA A 141 9.86 -6.98 -19.08
N GLN A 142 11.01 -6.57 -18.54
CA GLN A 142 11.92 -5.60 -19.16
C GLN A 142 12.45 -6.12 -20.50
N LYS A 143 12.93 -7.37 -20.53
CA LYS A 143 13.42 -7.99 -21.77
C LYS A 143 12.32 -8.06 -22.83
N GLU A 144 11.13 -8.54 -22.47
CA GLU A 144 10.00 -8.61 -23.39
C GLU A 144 9.60 -7.24 -23.93
N TYR A 145 9.56 -6.21 -23.07
CA TYR A 145 9.26 -4.84 -23.48
C TYR A 145 10.26 -4.34 -24.52
N ILE A 146 11.56 -4.54 -24.28
CA ILE A 146 12.62 -4.09 -25.18
C ILE A 146 12.54 -4.79 -26.54
N ILE A 147 12.26 -6.09 -26.56
CA ILE A 147 12.13 -6.87 -27.82
C ILE A 147 10.93 -6.39 -28.64
N GLU A 148 9.80 -6.08 -27.99
CA GLU A 148 8.60 -5.60 -28.67
C GLU A 148 8.70 -4.13 -29.12
N ASN A 149 9.66 -3.38 -28.57
CA ASN A 149 9.81 -1.95 -28.82
C ASN A 149 11.26 -1.59 -29.21
N PRO A 150 11.83 -2.18 -30.28
CA PRO A 150 13.25 -1.99 -30.66
C PRO A 150 13.65 -0.52 -30.87
N ASN A 151 12.71 0.25 -31.41
CA ASN A 151 12.93 1.64 -31.80
C ASN A 151 12.71 2.62 -30.64
N VAL A 152 12.23 2.15 -29.49
CA VAL A 152 12.05 2.98 -28.29
C VAL A 152 13.32 2.94 -27.47
N GLU A 153 13.93 4.10 -27.24
CA GLU A 153 15.11 4.19 -26.39
C GLU A 153 14.86 3.61 -25.00
N TYR A 154 15.79 2.78 -24.55
CA TYR A 154 15.70 2.13 -23.26
C TYR A 154 17.06 2.15 -22.58
N PHE A 155 17.20 3.04 -21.61
CA PHE A 155 18.39 3.17 -20.78
C PHE A 155 18.10 2.79 -19.34
N ASP A 156 19.05 2.10 -18.73
CA ASP A 156 19.06 1.75 -17.31
C ASP A 156 20.48 2.03 -16.79
N ASP A 157 20.61 2.86 -15.76
CA ASP A 157 21.89 3.37 -15.25
C ASP A 157 22.88 3.85 -16.32
N GLY A 158 22.37 4.56 -17.33
CA GLY A 158 23.16 5.10 -18.45
C GLY A 158 23.56 4.06 -19.51
N ILE A 159 23.11 2.82 -19.39
CA ILE A 159 23.40 1.73 -20.34
C ILE A 159 22.19 1.50 -21.24
N ASP A 160 22.39 1.54 -22.57
CA ASP A 160 21.37 1.15 -23.55
C ASP A 160 21.14 -0.36 -23.51
N LEU A 161 20.03 -0.78 -22.91
CA LEU A 161 19.73 -2.21 -22.73
C LEU A 161 19.29 -2.89 -24.03
N ARG A 162 18.94 -2.15 -25.10
CA ARG A 162 18.59 -2.76 -26.40
C ARG A 162 19.76 -3.52 -27.01
N LYS A 163 20.98 -2.99 -26.80
CA LYS A 163 22.24 -3.63 -27.24
C LYS A 163 22.44 -5.00 -26.61
N LYS A 164 22.05 -5.15 -25.34
CA LYS A 164 22.14 -6.41 -24.60
C LYS A 164 21.21 -7.48 -25.17
N TYR A 165 20.00 -7.11 -25.56
CA TYR A 165 18.98 -8.05 -26.02
C TYR A 165 19.01 -8.29 -27.55
N LYS A 166 20.04 -7.77 -28.25
CA LYS A 166 20.30 -7.95 -29.69
C LYS A 166 19.05 -7.84 -30.54
N VAL A 167 18.28 -6.76 -30.36
CA VAL A 167 17.23 -6.45 -31.33
C VAL A 167 17.92 -5.85 -32.55
N THR A 168 18.36 -6.72 -33.46
CA THR A 168 18.83 -6.31 -34.80
C THR A 168 17.62 -5.81 -35.57
N ASN A 169 17.66 -4.53 -35.93
CA ASN A 169 16.75 -3.94 -36.91
C ASN A 169 16.86 -4.63 -38.27
#